data_AF-A0A7V1VZQ4-F1
#
_entry.id   AF-A0A7V1VZQ4-F1
#
_cell.length_a   1.000
_cell.length_b   1.000
_cell.length_c   1.000
_cell.angle_alpha   90.00
_cell.angle_beta   90.00
_cell.angle_gamma   90.00
#
_symmetry.space_group_name_H-M   'P 1'
#
loop_
_entity.id
_entity.type
_entity.pdbx_description
1 polymer ?
#
loop_
_entity_poly.entity_id
_entity_poly.type
_entity_poly.pdbx_seq_one_letter_code
_entity_poly.pdbx_strand_id
1 'polypeptide(L)'
;MAPTPSTPPARDHILGGLGAGALAAVAAALVSLPLRSPNDAFFNTASITLGALLVGLVAGLAWQALHRRPHPLPAFAGWLAAGFALVALATLAFEAAPGAPLDGVATFVLPLAALVFAAVGVLTPLLARPVVRPVWSAPVATVAALALGMALAGQGDAQSGRLALPALPEPPASRGAGGQASGAAGEILRPHDVAGVVFTVVPGESTATYTVREKLARLPLPSNAVGRTTAITGTIRLDGGPSTITVDLRTLESDQPMRDRFIRERGGIQSERYPYAQFSVTQLDLPSEYRVGETVSRAVTGMMKIREVERPLTFQVEARFHDNTLFIVGRTDFTWADFDIPPPNIAGIVQVEDTVHIEVLIVARRDGTG
;
A
#
# COMPACT_ATOMS: atom_id res chain seq x y z
N MET A 1 -57.30 19.03 -20.11
CA MET A 1 -56.13 19.92 -19.94
C MET A 1 -55.08 19.12 -19.19
N ALA A 2 -54.10 18.55 -19.89
CA ALA A 2 -53.05 17.76 -19.23
C ALA A 2 -52.20 18.72 -18.37
N PRO A 3 -51.86 18.38 -17.11
CA PRO A 3 -51.02 19.23 -16.30
C PRO A 3 -49.65 19.34 -16.98
N THR A 4 -49.27 20.57 -17.34
CA THR A 4 -47.91 20.87 -17.80
C THR A 4 -46.92 20.43 -16.72
N PRO A 5 -45.90 19.61 -17.02
CA PRO A 5 -44.92 19.20 -16.03
C PRO A 5 -44.21 20.46 -15.51
N SER A 6 -44.37 20.74 -14.22
CA SER A 6 -43.67 21.84 -13.56
C SER A 6 -42.17 21.58 -13.66
N THR A 7 -41.43 22.54 -14.23
CA THR A 7 -39.97 22.48 -14.23
C THR A 7 -39.50 22.50 -12.78
N PRO A 8 -38.66 21.53 -12.34
CA PRO A 8 -38.19 21.51 -10.98
C PRO A 8 -37.44 22.81 -10.65
N PRO A 9 -37.60 23.37 -9.44
CA PRO A 9 -36.89 24.57 -9.03
C PRO A 9 -35.37 24.38 -9.08
N ALA A 10 -34.63 25.45 -9.35
CA ALA A 10 -33.16 25.46 -9.47
C ALA A 10 -32.43 24.69 -8.35
N ARG A 11 -32.95 24.78 -7.12
CA ARG A 11 -32.43 24.08 -5.93
C ARG A 11 -32.37 22.56 -6.09
N ASP A 12 -33.31 21.95 -6.83
CA ASP A 12 -33.44 20.49 -6.93
C ASP A 12 -32.30 19.89 -7.77
N HIS A 13 -31.80 20.64 -8.75
CA HIS A 13 -30.64 20.26 -9.56
C HIS A 13 -29.34 20.31 -8.76
N ILE A 14 -29.13 21.37 -7.98
CA ILE A 14 -27.96 21.53 -7.11
C ILE A 14 -27.93 20.44 -6.04
N LEU A 15 -29.07 20.20 -5.38
CA LEU A 15 -29.19 19.10 -4.42
C LEU A 15 -28.99 17.73 -5.08
N GLY A 16 -29.28 17.61 -6.38
CA GLY A 16 -29.09 16.36 -7.14
C GLY A 16 -27.65 16.07 -7.41
N GLY A 17 -26.91 17.10 -7.83
CA GLY A 17 -25.47 17.04 -7.97
C GLY A 17 -24.79 16.74 -6.63
N LEU A 18 -25.18 17.43 -5.55
CA LEU A 18 -24.63 17.17 -4.21
C LEU A 18 -24.92 15.74 -3.72
N GLY A 19 -26.14 15.24 -3.87
CA GLY A 19 -26.48 13.86 -3.51
C GLY A 19 -25.69 12.84 -4.35
N ALA A 20 -25.52 13.09 -5.64
CA ALA A 20 -24.71 12.26 -6.52
C ALA A 20 -23.23 12.27 -6.10
N GLY A 21 -22.69 13.46 -5.80
CA GLY A 21 -21.33 13.65 -5.30
C GLY A 21 -21.10 12.95 -3.97
N ALA A 22 -22.05 12.99 -3.04
CA ALA A 22 -21.94 12.31 -1.75
C ALA A 22 -21.91 10.79 -1.90
N LEU A 23 -22.75 10.22 -2.76
CA LEU A 23 -22.74 8.78 -3.05
C LEU A 23 -21.45 8.36 -3.77
N ALA A 24 -20.99 9.17 -4.73
CA ALA A 24 -19.72 8.96 -5.41
C ALA A 24 -18.53 9.08 -4.45
N ALA A 25 -18.59 10.00 -3.48
CA ALA A 25 -17.56 10.19 -2.46
C ALA A 25 -17.43 8.98 -1.55
N VAL A 26 -18.55 8.38 -1.10
CA VAL A 26 -18.52 7.14 -0.32
C VAL A 26 -17.89 6.00 -1.12
N ALA A 27 -18.30 5.82 -2.39
CA ALA A 27 -17.73 4.78 -3.24
C ALA A 27 -16.22 5.00 -3.50
N ALA A 28 -15.82 6.23 -3.83
CA ALA A 28 -14.43 6.58 -4.07
C ALA A 28 -13.57 6.42 -2.80
N ALA A 29 -14.09 6.79 -1.64
CA ALA A 29 -13.42 6.61 -0.35
C ALA A 29 -13.17 5.14 -0.01
N LEU A 30 -14.06 4.23 -0.40
CA LEU A 30 -13.86 2.79 -0.20
C LEU A 30 -12.88 2.20 -1.22
N VAL A 31 -12.96 2.64 -2.48
CA VAL A 31 -12.06 2.18 -3.56
C VAL A 31 -10.65 2.74 -3.39
N SER A 32 -10.47 3.85 -2.68
CA SER A 32 -9.15 4.42 -2.43
C SER A 32 -8.35 3.67 -1.37
N LEU A 33 -9.00 2.96 -0.45
CA LEU A 33 -8.32 2.23 0.63
C LEU A 33 -7.25 1.22 0.14
N PRO A 34 -7.49 0.42 -0.92
CA PRO A 34 -6.45 -0.47 -1.46
C PRO A 34 -5.46 0.23 -2.40
N LEU A 35 -5.64 1.50 -2.76
CA LEU A 35 -4.77 2.21 -3.68
C LEU A 35 -3.63 2.90 -2.92
N ARG A 36 -2.41 2.83 -3.47
CA ARG A 36 -1.25 3.50 -2.87
C ARG A 36 -1.36 5.01 -3.05
N SER A 37 -1.51 5.74 -1.95
CA SER A 37 -1.47 7.21 -1.92
C SER A 37 -0.07 7.72 -2.30
N PRO A 38 0.04 8.71 -3.21
CA PRO A 38 1.32 9.37 -3.51
C PRO A 38 1.82 10.25 -2.36
N ASN A 39 0.91 10.84 -1.58
CA ASN A 39 1.24 11.69 -0.43
C ASN A 39 0.03 11.85 0.49
N ASP A 40 0.19 11.52 1.77
CA ASP A 40 -0.94 11.33 2.68
C ASP A 40 -1.49 12.64 3.24
N ALA A 41 -0.72 13.73 3.14
CA ALA A 41 -1.20 15.06 3.47
C ALA A 41 -2.19 15.57 2.41
N PHE A 42 -1.97 15.23 1.14
CA PHE A 42 -2.70 15.82 0.00
C PHE A 42 -3.65 14.85 -0.72
N PHE A 43 -3.39 13.54 -0.65
CA PHE A 43 -4.12 12.48 -1.39
C PHE A 43 -4.75 11.43 -0.46
N ASN A 44 -5.21 11.85 0.72
CA ASN A 44 -5.94 10.98 1.64
C ASN A 44 -7.44 10.86 1.29
N THR A 45 -8.13 9.92 1.97
CA THR A 45 -9.57 9.66 1.80
C THR A 45 -10.44 10.90 2.01
N ALA A 46 -10.06 11.83 2.90
CA ALA A 46 -10.80 13.08 3.11
C ALA A 46 -10.68 14.01 1.89
N SER A 47 -9.49 14.15 1.30
CA SER A 47 -9.26 14.95 0.09
C SER A 47 -10.06 14.41 -1.11
N ILE A 48 -10.13 13.08 -1.27
CA ILE A 48 -10.94 12.42 -2.31
C ILE A 48 -12.43 12.68 -2.09
N THR A 49 -12.88 12.57 -0.84
CA THR A 49 -14.27 12.84 -0.45
C THR A 49 -14.65 14.28 -0.79
N LEU A 50 -13.80 15.25 -0.46
CA LEU A 50 -14.01 16.66 -0.79
C LEU A 50 -14.02 16.90 -2.31
N GLY A 51 -13.10 16.27 -3.04
CA GLY A 51 -13.04 16.34 -4.51
C GLY A 51 -14.33 15.80 -5.16
N ALA A 52 -14.82 14.65 -4.72
CA ALA A 52 -16.05 14.05 -5.23
C ALA A 52 -17.30 14.90 -4.93
N LEU A 53 -17.38 15.50 -3.74
CA LEU A 53 -18.44 16.44 -3.39
C LEU A 53 -18.41 17.69 -4.27
N LEU A 54 -17.22 18.24 -4.54
CA LEU A 54 -17.05 19.38 -5.43
C LEU A 54 -17.47 19.04 -6.87
N VAL A 55 -17.05 17.89 -7.40
CA VAL A 55 -17.48 17.42 -8.73
C VAL A 55 -19.00 17.28 -8.78
N GLY A 56 -19.62 16.69 -7.75
CA GLY A 56 -21.08 16.59 -7.66
C GLY A 56 -21.78 17.96 -7.66
N LEU A 57 -21.29 18.91 -6.87
CA LEU A 57 -21.84 20.28 -6.83
C LEU A 57 -21.77 20.95 -8.21
N VAL A 58 -20.61 20.92 -8.86
CA VAL A 58 -20.42 21.52 -10.19
C VAL A 58 -21.27 20.80 -11.24
N ALA A 59 -21.40 19.48 -11.16
CA ALA A 59 -22.27 18.71 -12.04
C ALA A 59 -23.76 19.07 -11.87
N GLY A 60 -24.21 19.35 -10.64
CA GLY A 60 -25.56 19.86 -10.38
C GLY A 60 -25.82 21.20 -11.06
N LEU A 61 -24.85 22.12 -10.99
CA LEU A 61 -24.91 23.42 -11.68
C LEU A 61 -24.88 23.25 -13.22
N ALA A 62 -24.02 22.37 -13.73
CA ALA A 62 -23.94 22.08 -15.15
C ALA A 62 -25.25 21.46 -15.67
N TRP A 63 -25.84 20.52 -14.93
CA TRP A 63 -27.14 19.95 -15.27
C TRP A 63 -28.25 21.00 -15.27
N GLN A 64 -28.24 21.93 -14.31
CA GLN A 64 -29.16 23.07 -14.30
C GLN A 64 -29.01 23.95 -15.56
N ALA A 65 -27.80 24.13 -16.10
CA ALA A 65 -27.62 24.89 -17.33
C ALA A 65 -28.02 24.10 -18.59
N LEU A 66 -27.78 22.78 -18.60
CA LEU A 66 -27.88 21.94 -19.79
C LEU A 66 -29.24 21.24 -19.95
N HIS A 67 -30.02 21.03 -18.88
CA HIS A 67 -31.29 20.28 -18.94
C HIS A 67 -32.34 20.91 -19.85
N ARG A 68 -32.22 22.20 -20.19
CA ARG A 68 -33.12 22.94 -21.09
C ARG A 68 -32.73 22.80 -22.57
N ARG A 69 -31.61 22.17 -22.89
CA ARG A 69 -31.18 21.93 -24.28
C ARG A 69 -32.04 20.84 -24.93
N PRO A 70 -32.15 20.80 -26.27
CA PRO A 70 -32.93 19.78 -26.99
C PRO A 70 -32.44 18.35 -26.74
N HIS A 71 -31.14 18.16 -26.49
CA HIS A 71 -30.55 16.88 -26.13
C HIS A 71 -29.73 17.01 -24.83
N PRO A 72 -30.39 16.98 -23.66
CA PRO A 72 -29.75 17.35 -22.39
C PRO A 72 -28.75 16.29 -21.90
N LEU A 73 -29.06 15.01 -22.06
CA LEU A 73 -28.19 13.90 -21.65
C LEU A 73 -26.86 13.85 -22.40
N PRO A 74 -26.80 13.86 -23.75
CA PRO A 74 -25.51 13.85 -24.44
C PRO A 74 -24.72 15.14 -24.22
N ALA A 75 -25.40 16.30 -24.07
CA ALA A 75 -24.73 17.54 -23.74
C ALA A 75 -24.06 17.48 -22.35
N PHE A 76 -24.75 16.91 -21.36
CA PHE A 76 -24.21 16.72 -20.01
C PHE A 76 -23.09 15.66 -19.97
N ALA A 77 -23.26 14.55 -20.68
CA ALA A 77 -22.22 13.53 -20.81
C ALA A 77 -20.95 14.09 -21.47
N GLY A 78 -21.08 14.91 -22.52
CA GLY A 78 -19.94 15.60 -23.14
C GLY A 78 -19.26 16.57 -22.18
N TRP A 79 -20.02 17.30 -21.37
CA TRP A 79 -19.48 18.19 -20.35
C TRP A 79 -18.70 17.43 -19.27
N LEU A 80 -19.21 16.30 -18.80
CA LEU A 80 -18.52 15.43 -17.83
C LEU A 80 -17.26 14.80 -18.43
N ALA A 81 -17.31 14.35 -19.68
CA ALA A 81 -16.15 13.80 -20.38
C ALA A 81 -15.04 14.86 -20.52
N ALA A 82 -15.40 16.12 -20.81
CA ALA A 82 -14.45 17.22 -20.84
C ALA A 82 -13.84 17.50 -19.44
N GLY A 83 -14.66 17.46 -18.40
CA GLY A 83 -14.18 17.61 -17.01
C GLY A 83 -13.22 16.49 -16.60
N PHE A 84 -13.54 15.23 -16.92
CA PHE A 84 -12.66 14.09 -16.66
C PHE A 84 -11.36 14.19 -17.47
N ALA A 85 -11.44 14.54 -18.76
CA ALA A 85 -10.26 14.74 -19.60
C ALA A 85 -9.35 15.86 -19.04
N LEU A 86 -9.92 16.94 -18.51
CA LEU A 86 -9.16 18.01 -17.87
C LEU A 86 -8.43 17.52 -16.61
N VAL A 87 -9.11 16.76 -15.75
CA VAL A 87 -8.48 16.16 -14.55
C VAL A 87 -7.38 15.19 -14.97
N ALA A 88 -7.62 14.36 -15.99
CA ALA A 88 -6.64 13.40 -16.47
C ALA A 88 -5.39 14.08 -17.06
N LEU A 89 -5.60 15.09 -17.90
CA LEU A 89 -4.51 15.90 -18.47
C LEU A 89 -3.73 16.63 -17.39
N ALA A 90 -4.41 17.26 -16.42
CA ALA A 90 -3.74 17.95 -15.32
C ALA A 90 -2.89 16.99 -14.47
N THR A 91 -3.43 15.79 -14.19
CA THR A 91 -2.73 14.76 -13.41
C THR A 91 -1.49 14.25 -14.15
N LEU A 92 -1.63 13.91 -15.43
CA LEU A 92 -0.51 13.43 -16.25
C LEU A 92 0.53 14.53 -16.47
N ALA A 93 0.12 15.79 -16.64
CA ALA A 93 1.03 16.92 -16.78
C ALA A 93 1.80 17.20 -15.48
N PHE A 94 1.15 17.04 -14.32
CA PHE A 94 1.82 17.17 -13.01
C PHE A 94 2.90 16.10 -12.82
N GLU A 95 2.60 14.85 -13.14
CA GLU A 95 3.54 13.73 -13.01
C GLU A 95 4.68 13.80 -14.06
N ALA A 96 4.41 14.30 -15.26
CA ALA A 96 5.43 14.47 -16.31
C ALA A 96 6.31 15.73 -16.16
N ALA A 97 6.05 16.58 -15.15
CA ALA A 97 6.78 17.82 -14.97
C ALA A 97 8.24 17.57 -14.54
N PRO A 98 9.25 18.30 -15.08
CA PRO A 98 10.63 18.18 -14.62
C PRO A 98 10.74 18.53 -13.13
N GLY A 99 11.23 17.58 -12.32
CA GLY A 99 11.31 17.74 -10.87
C GLY A 99 9.97 17.53 -10.14
N ALA A 100 9.05 16.74 -10.74
CA ALA A 100 7.80 16.36 -10.09
C ALA A 100 8.08 15.78 -8.69
N PRO A 101 7.39 16.28 -7.64
CA PRO A 101 7.70 15.91 -6.27
C PRO A 101 7.13 14.55 -5.85
N LEU A 102 6.19 13.98 -6.62
CA LEU A 102 5.42 12.80 -6.25
C LEU A 102 5.22 11.87 -7.46
N ASP A 103 5.62 10.61 -7.32
CA ASP A 103 5.43 9.55 -8.33
C ASP A 103 4.10 8.80 -8.12
N GLY A 104 3.47 8.33 -9.20
CA GLY A 104 2.30 7.46 -9.14
C GLY A 104 0.96 8.17 -8.93
N VAL A 105 0.93 9.51 -9.05
CA VAL A 105 -0.28 10.32 -8.89
C VAL A 105 -1.36 9.93 -9.90
N ALA A 106 -1.00 9.66 -11.16
CA ALA A 106 -1.97 9.23 -12.17
C ALA A 106 -2.59 7.86 -11.85
N THR A 107 -1.78 6.91 -11.39
CA THR A 107 -2.25 5.57 -11.03
C THR A 107 -3.26 5.60 -9.88
N PHE A 108 -3.13 6.58 -8.97
CA PHE A 108 -4.07 6.79 -7.87
C PHE A 108 -5.31 7.60 -8.28
N VAL A 109 -5.13 8.77 -8.91
CA VAL A 109 -6.20 9.74 -9.16
C VAL A 109 -7.11 9.33 -10.31
N LEU A 110 -6.58 8.79 -11.41
CA LEU A 110 -7.36 8.49 -12.61
C LEU A 110 -8.50 7.46 -12.40
N PRO A 111 -8.29 6.31 -11.75
CA PRO A 111 -9.38 5.36 -11.53
C PRO A 111 -10.47 5.92 -10.61
N LEU A 112 -10.08 6.67 -9.56
CA LEU A 112 -11.02 7.32 -8.65
C LEU A 112 -11.81 8.43 -9.35
N ALA A 113 -11.14 9.27 -10.14
CA ALA A 113 -11.79 10.29 -10.95
C ALA A 113 -12.77 9.64 -11.94
N ALA A 114 -12.37 8.58 -12.66
CA ALA A 114 -13.25 7.88 -13.60
C ALA A 114 -14.52 7.37 -12.91
N LEU A 115 -14.37 6.75 -11.73
CA LEU A 115 -15.49 6.29 -10.90
C LEU A 115 -16.40 7.43 -10.46
N VAL A 116 -15.83 8.54 -9.97
CA VAL A 116 -16.59 9.71 -9.51
C VAL A 116 -17.38 10.34 -10.67
N PHE A 117 -16.72 10.60 -11.80
CA PHE A 117 -17.37 11.21 -12.97
C PHE A 117 -18.46 10.30 -13.56
N ALA A 118 -18.24 8.98 -13.61
CA ALA A 118 -19.25 8.01 -14.05
C ALA A 118 -20.46 7.99 -13.11
N ALA A 119 -20.23 7.86 -11.79
CA ALA A 119 -21.29 7.84 -10.79
C ALA A 119 -22.10 9.15 -10.79
N VAL A 120 -21.41 10.30 -10.82
CA VAL A 120 -22.05 11.62 -10.87
C VAL A 120 -22.85 11.79 -12.17
N GLY A 121 -22.36 11.31 -13.30
CA GLY A 121 -23.05 11.40 -14.59
C GLY A 121 -24.37 10.62 -14.64
N VAL A 122 -24.41 9.45 -14.01
CA VAL A 122 -25.63 8.65 -13.92
C VAL A 122 -26.57 9.19 -12.85
N LEU A 123 -26.04 9.51 -11.67
CA LEU A 123 -26.86 9.84 -10.50
C LEU A 123 -27.43 11.26 -10.56
N THR A 124 -26.70 12.26 -11.05
CA THR A 124 -27.16 13.66 -11.08
C THR A 124 -28.51 13.85 -11.79
N PRO A 125 -28.74 13.35 -13.02
CA PRO A 125 -30.03 13.51 -13.70
C PRO A 125 -31.15 12.67 -13.09
N LEU A 126 -30.83 11.49 -12.54
CA LEU A 126 -31.81 10.62 -11.86
C LEU A 126 -32.28 11.27 -10.58
N LEU A 127 -31.32 11.70 -9.77
CA LEU A 127 -31.58 12.42 -8.56
C LEU A 127 -32.33 13.68 -8.95
N ALA A 128 -31.97 14.50 -9.94
CA ALA A 128 -32.59 15.82 -10.30
C ALA A 128 -34.14 15.87 -10.29
N ARG A 129 -34.82 14.73 -10.33
CA ARG A 129 -36.27 14.57 -10.27
C ARG A 129 -36.78 14.63 -8.81
N PRO A 130 -37.67 15.58 -8.47
CA PRO A 130 -38.16 15.77 -7.09
C PRO A 130 -38.96 14.57 -6.55
N VAL A 131 -39.50 13.72 -7.43
CA VAL A 131 -40.22 12.48 -7.06
C VAL A 131 -39.32 11.45 -6.38
N VAL A 132 -38.00 11.49 -6.64
CA VAL A 132 -37.06 10.45 -6.21
C VAL A 132 -36.43 10.76 -4.86
N ARG A 133 -36.57 11.99 -4.33
CA ARG A 133 -35.88 12.35 -3.08
C ARG A 133 -36.53 13.48 -2.28
N PRO A 134 -36.59 13.32 -0.96
CA PRO A 134 -36.95 14.42 -0.09
C PRO A 134 -35.74 15.36 0.09
N VAL A 135 -35.99 16.67 0.24
CA VAL A 135 -35.00 17.77 0.18
C VAL A 135 -33.83 17.63 1.18
N TRP A 136 -34.04 16.88 2.27
CA TRP A 136 -33.07 16.65 3.35
C TRP A 136 -32.09 15.50 3.08
N SER A 137 -32.31 14.66 2.06
CA SER A 137 -31.43 13.50 1.82
C SER A 137 -30.04 13.90 1.32
N ALA A 138 -29.93 14.92 0.47
CA ALA A 138 -28.66 15.41 -0.05
C ALA A 138 -27.73 15.99 1.04
N PRO A 139 -28.19 16.89 1.95
CA PRO A 139 -27.33 17.37 3.04
C PRO A 139 -26.97 16.24 4.02
N VAL A 140 -27.90 15.34 4.35
CA VAL A 140 -27.60 14.19 5.22
C VAL A 140 -26.53 13.28 4.60
N ALA A 141 -26.66 12.95 3.31
CA ALA A 141 -25.67 12.15 2.59
C ALA A 141 -24.31 12.85 2.53
N THR A 142 -24.28 14.17 2.36
CA THR A 142 -23.05 14.97 2.35
C THR A 142 -22.35 14.90 3.71
N VAL A 143 -23.08 15.08 4.81
CA VAL A 143 -22.54 14.97 6.17
C VAL A 143 -22.02 13.56 6.43
N ALA A 144 -22.77 12.52 6.04
CA ALA A 144 -22.35 11.13 6.18
C ALA A 144 -21.07 10.84 5.36
N ALA A 145 -20.97 11.34 4.12
CA ALA A 145 -19.79 11.19 3.29
C ALA A 145 -18.57 11.89 3.90
N LEU A 146 -18.73 13.12 4.40
CA LEU A 146 -17.66 13.86 5.08
C LEU A 146 -17.19 13.15 6.36
N ALA A 147 -18.13 12.65 7.17
CA ALA A 147 -17.81 11.91 8.38
C ALA A 147 -17.04 10.62 8.06
N LEU A 148 -17.45 9.89 7.01
CA LEU A 148 -16.75 8.71 6.54
C LEU A 148 -15.35 9.05 6.00
N GLY A 149 -15.25 10.07 5.14
CA GLY A 149 -13.99 10.52 4.56
C GLY A 149 -12.97 10.94 5.63
N MET A 150 -13.41 11.67 6.65
CA MET A 150 -12.57 12.03 7.81
C MET A 150 -12.19 10.82 8.66
N ALA A 151 -13.12 9.90 8.93
CA ALA A 151 -12.84 8.69 9.69
C ALA A 151 -11.80 7.80 9.01
N LEU A 152 -11.78 7.79 7.67
CA LEU A 152 -10.87 6.99 6.84
C LEU A 152 -9.60 7.74 6.40
N ALA A 153 -9.44 9.01 6.75
CA ALA A 153 -8.35 9.86 6.24
C ALA A 153 -6.94 9.36 6.61
N GLY A 154 -6.82 8.56 7.67
CA GLY A 154 -5.56 7.94 8.10
C GLY A 154 -5.53 6.41 7.97
N GLN A 155 -6.45 5.82 7.19
CA GLN A 155 -6.57 4.35 7.06
C GLN A 155 -6.32 3.82 5.64
N GLY A 156 -5.92 4.69 4.70
CA GLY A 156 -5.56 4.29 3.33
C GLY A 156 -4.16 3.69 3.20
N ASP A 157 -3.38 3.69 4.28
CA ASP A 157 -1.97 3.26 4.31
C ASP A 157 -1.78 1.94 5.02
N ALA A 158 -2.34 0.87 4.46
CA ALA A 158 -1.59 -0.36 4.54
C ALA A 158 -0.32 -0.18 3.68
N GLN A 159 0.71 0.49 4.22
CA GLN A 159 2.06 0.45 3.65
C GLN A 159 2.31 -0.99 3.27
N SER A 160 2.62 -1.28 2.00
CA SER A 160 2.80 -2.66 1.60
C SER A 160 3.89 -3.29 2.47
N GLY A 161 3.60 -4.44 3.07
CA GLY A 161 4.61 -5.30 3.68
C GLY A 161 5.55 -5.91 2.64
N ARG A 162 5.34 -5.65 1.34
CA ARG A 162 6.21 -6.17 0.29
C ARG A 162 7.56 -5.47 0.28
N LEU A 163 8.60 -6.27 0.32
CA LEU A 163 9.99 -5.84 0.16
C LEU A 163 10.53 -6.38 -1.15
N ALA A 164 11.49 -5.67 -1.74
CA ALA A 164 12.13 -6.03 -2.99
C ALA A 164 13.64 -5.75 -2.89
N LEU A 165 14.42 -6.47 -3.69
CA LEU A 165 15.85 -6.20 -3.80
C LEU A 165 16.04 -4.78 -4.38
N PRO A 166 17.00 -4.00 -3.86
CA PRO A 166 17.32 -2.70 -4.43
C PRO A 166 17.66 -2.80 -5.92
N ALA A 167 17.36 -1.79 -6.73
CA ALA A 167 17.90 -1.74 -8.09
C ALA A 167 19.43 -1.60 -8.03
N LEU A 168 20.16 -2.22 -8.97
CA LEU A 168 21.58 -1.89 -9.14
C LEU A 168 21.69 -0.45 -9.67
N PRO A 169 22.74 0.31 -9.31
CA PRO A 169 23.00 1.59 -9.95
C PRO A 169 23.09 1.38 -11.47
N GLU A 170 22.24 2.04 -12.24
CA GLU A 170 22.40 2.03 -13.69
C GLU A 170 23.71 2.75 -14.04
N PRO A 171 24.59 2.18 -14.87
CA PRO A 171 25.73 2.92 -15.39
C PRO A 171 25.20 4.16 -16.12
N PRO A 172 25.90 5.31 -16.06
CA PRO A 172 25.43 6.53 -16.69
C PRO A 172 25.16 6.26 -18.17
N ALA A 173 23.92 6.50 -18.60
CA ALA A 173 23.48 6.27 -19.96
C ALA A 173 24.36 7.07 -20.93
N SER A 174 25.33 6.40 -21.54
CA SER A 174 26.12 6.93 -22.63
C SER A 174 25.20 7.04 -23.85
N ARG A 175 24.73 8.26 -24.14
CA ARG A 175 24.19 8.59 -25.45
C ARG A 175 25.33 8.49 -26.47
N GLY A 176 25.41 7.37 -27.16
CA GLY A 176 26.43 7.16 -28.20
C GLY A 176 26.18 5.86 -28.95
N ALA A 177 26.05 5.97 -30.25
CA ALA A 177 25.62 4.95 -31.19
C ALA A 177 26.47 3.66 -31.19
N GLY A 178 25.79 2.55 -31.49
CA GLY A 178 26.31 1.41 -32.25
C GLY A 178 27.60 0.77 -31.71
N GLY A 179 27.46 -0.15 -30.77
CA GLY A 179 28.55 -1.02 -30.34
C GLY A 179 27.98 -2.19 -29.57
N GLN A 180 28.37 -3.40 -29.96
CA GLN A 180 27.88 -4.67 -29.44
C GLN A 180 27.80 -4.68 -27.91
N ALA A 181 26.65 -5.09 -27.38
CA ALA A 181 26.49 -5.49 -25.99
C ALA A 181 27.36 -6.74 -25.74
N SER A 182 28.65 -6.54 -25.49
CA SER A 182 29.45 -7.49 -24.77
C SER A 182 29.06 -7.33 -23.31
N GLY A 183 28.07 -8.12 -22.89
CA GLY A 183 27.71 -8.22 -21.48
C GLY A 183 28.97 -8.60 -20.71
N ALA A 184 29.43 -7.70 -19.84
CA ALA A 184 30.48 -8.02 -18.89
C ALA A 184 30.01 -9.25 -18.11
N ALA A 185 30.61 -10.40 -18.39
CA ALA A 185 30.36 -11.60 -17.61
C ALA A 185 30.85 -11.29 -16.20
N GLY A 186 29.90 -11.04 -15.29
CA GLY A 186 30.20 -10.83 -13.88
C GLY A 186 31.06 -11.98 -13.35
N GLU A 187 31.90 -11.66 -12.37
CA GLU A 187 32.72 -12.63 -11.66
C GLU A 187 31.86 -13.82 -11.20
N ILE A 188 32.33 -15.04 -11.46
CA ILE A 188 31.68 -16.27 -10.98
C ILE A 188 32.27 -16.56 -9.61
N LEU A 189 31.39 -16.66 -8.61
CA LEU A 189 31.73 -17.05 -7.26
C LEU A 189 31.19 -18.44 -6.96
N ARG A 190 31.94 -19.17 -6.13
CA ARG A 190 31.58 -20.49 -5.62
C ARG A 190 31.54 -20.42 -4.09
N PRO A 191 30.80 -21.33 -3.41
CA PRO A 191 30.75 -21.34 -1.95
C PRO A 191 32.13 -21.39 -1.26
N HIS A 192 33.12 -22.03 -1.87
CA HIS A 192 34.48 -22.06 -1.31
C HIS A 192 35.26 -20.75 -1.47
N ASP A 193 34.91 -19.89 -2.44
CA ASP A 193 35.55 -18.58 -2.63
C ASP A 193 35.20 -17.60 -1.50
N VAL A 194 34.08 -17.87 -0.81
CA VAL A 194 33.59 -17.13 0.36
C VAL A 194 33.69 -17.96 1.65
N ALA A 195 34.45 -19.07 1.64
CA ALA A 195 34.70 -19.85 2.85
C ALA A 195 35.38 -19.02 3.92
N GLY A 196 34.89 -19.11 5.16
CA GLY A 196 35.43 -18.32 6.27
C GLY A 196 34.88 -16.89 6.36
N VAL A 197 34.23 -16.38 5.31
CA VAL A 197 33.73 -15.01 5.25
C VAL A 197 32.46 -14.85 6.09
N VAL A 198 32.46 -13.82 6.95
CA VAL A 198 31.28 -13.41 7.71
C VAL A 198 30.70 -12.16 7.06
N PHE A 199 29.40 -12.20 6.79
CA PHE A 199 28.62 -11.04 6.40
C PHE A 199 27.84 -10.53 7.62
N THR A 200 28.11 -9.29 8.02
CA THR A 200 27.43 -8.65 9.15
C THR A 200 26.24 -7.85 8.64
N VAL A 201 25.06 -8.11 9.21
CA VAL A 201 23.83 -7.37 8.90
C VAL A 201 23.98 -5.93 9.36
N VAL A 202 23.63 -5.00 8.48
CA VAL A 202 23.75 -3.57 8.73
C VAL A 202 22.44 -3.06 9.35
N PRO A 203 22.45 -2.60 10.63
CA PRO A 203 21.28 -2.00 11.24
C PRO A 203 20.89 -0.71 10.51
N GLY A 204 19.58 -0.44 10.38
CA GLY A 204 19.08 0.76 9.70
C GLY A 204 18.98 0.65 8.17
N GLU A 205 19.76 -0.23 7.53
CA GLU A 205 19.65 -0.51 6.09
C GLU A 205 18.84 -1.79 5.79
N SER A 206 18.69 -2.65 6.80
CA SER A 206 17.81 -3.82 6.74
C SER A 206 16.40 -3.45 7.23
N THR A 207 15.38 -4.16 6.75
CA THR A 207 13.97 -3.91 7.10
C THR A 207 13.22 -5.22 7.28
N ALA A 208 12.40 -5.33 8.32
CA ALA A 208 11.48 -6.44 8.53
C ALA A 208 10.06 -5.91 8.64
N THR A 209 9.12 -6.61 8.06
CA THR A 209 7.71 -6.26 8.07
C THR A 209 6.84 -7.45 8.39
N TYR A 210 5.76 -7.23 9.13
CA TYR A 210 4.65 -8.15 9.22
C TYR A 210 3.42 -7.55 8.56
N THR A 211 2.57 -8.38 7.96
CA THR A 211 1.25 -8.00 7.45
C THR A 211 0.23 -9.01 7.93
N VAL A 212 -0.85 -8.52 8.54
CA VAL A 212 -1.98 -9.36 8.96
C VAL A 212 -3.26 -8.69 8.49
N ARG A 213 -4.18 -9.47 7.94
CA ARG A 213 -5.49 -8.93 7.58
C ARG A 213 -6.36 -8.82 8.83
N GLU A 214 -7.09 -7.72 8.94
CA GLU A 214 -7.97 -7.45 10.08
C GLU A 214 -9.33 -6.92 9.61
N LYS A 215 -10.34 -7.07 10.45
CA LYS A 215 -11.66 -6.48 10.31
C LYS A 215 -11.94 -5.60 11.51
N LEU A 216 -12.00 -4.30 11.26
CA LEU A 216 -12.38 -3.31 12.27
C LEU A 216 -13.90 -3.17 12.30
N ALA A 217 -14.50 -3.14 13.50
CA ALA A 217 -15.96 -3.10 13.66
C ALA A 217 -16.61 -1.84 13.04
N ARG A 218 -15.85 -0.76 12.91
CA ARG A 218 -16.29 0.51 12.29
C ARG A 218 -16.16 0.52 10.78
N LEU A 219 -15.48 -0.47 10.19
CA LEU A 219 -15.24 -0.55 8.76
C LEU A 219 -16.12 -1.61 8.09
N PRO A 220 -16.64 -1.31 6.89
CA PRO A 220 -17.44 -2.27 6.13
C PRO A 220 -16.58 -3.40 5.52
N LEU A 221 -15.29 -3.14 5.27
CA LEU A 221 -14.37 -4.08 4.62
C LEU A 221 -13.15 -4.36 5.51
N PRO A 222 -12.54 -5.55 5.38
CA PRO A 222 -11.25 -5.84 6.00
C PRO A 222 -10.12 -4.93 5.49
N SER A 223 -9.14 -4.66 6.34
CA SER A 223 -7.91 -3.90 6.07
C SER A 223 -6.67 -4.74 6.37
N ASN A 224 -5.49 -4.28 5.98
CA ASN A 224 -4.22 -4.92 6.34
C ASN A 224 -3.51 -4.11 7.43
N ALA A 225 -3.26 -4.74 8.57
CA ALA A 225 -2.38 -4.24 9.60
C ALA A 225 -0.92 -4.57 9.23
N VAL A 226 -0.16 -3.56 8.84
CA VAL A 226 1.28 -3.69 8.56
C VAL A 226 2.08 -3.03 9.67
N GLY A 227 3.17 -3.65 10.10
CA GLY A 227 4.17 -2.99 10.94
C GLY A 227 5.58 -3.30 10.47
N ARG A 228 6.51 -2.38 10.74
CA ARG A 228 7.87 -2.35 10.19
C ARG A 228 8.90 -2.02 11.27
N THR A 229 10.10 -2.57 11.12
CA THR A 229 11.29 -2.18 11.89
C THR A 229 12.54 -2.27 11.02
N THR A 230 13.54 -1.45 11.33
CA THR A 230 14.90 -1.50 10.75
C THR A 230 15.97 -1.96 11.75
N ALA A 231 15.56 -2.26 12.99
CA ALA A 231 16.44 -2.73 14.06
C ALA A 231 16.69 -4.23 13.90
N ILE A 232 17.54 -4.56 12.94
CA ILE A 232 17.93 -5.92 12.61
C ILE A 232 19.44 -6.03 12.75
N THR A 233 19.86 -7.11 13.40
CA THR A 233 21.27 -7.48 13.58
C THR A 233 21.46 -8.95 13.24
N GLY A 234 22.69 -9.36 13.00
CA GLY A 234 22.96 -10.76 12.71
C GLY A 234 24.23 -10.97 11.91
N THR A 235 24.52 -12.24 11.67
CA THR A 235 25.63 -12.69 10.84
C THR A 235 25.15 -13.74 9.87
N ILE A 236 25.69 -13.71 8.66
CA ILE A 236 25.40 -14.64 7.59
C ILE A 236 26.71 -15.24 7.09
N ARG A 237 26.71 -16.55 6.92
CA ARG A 237 27.82 -17.32 6.38
C ARG A 237 27.35 -18.13 5.19
N LEU A 238 27.98 -17.90 4.04
CA LEU A 238 27.65 -18.60 2.79
C LEU A 238 28.40 -19.94 2.66
N ASP A 239 29.21 -20.33 3.64
CA ASP A 239 29.91 -21.61 3.66
C ASP A 239 29.16 -22.70 4.43
N GLY A 240 27.90 -22.44 4.77
CA GLY A 240 27.08 -23.33 5.60
C GLY A 240 27.39 -23.25 7.10
N GLY A 241 28.30 -22.36 7.51
CA GLY A 241 28.49 -22.05 8.92
C GLY A 241 27.25 -21.43 9.58
N PRO A 242 27.24 -21.33 10.92
CA PRO A 242 26.08 -20.83 11.66
C PRO A 242 25.76 -19.39 11.22
N SER A 243 24.49 -19.15 10.90
CA SER A 243 23.96 -17.85 10.52
C SER A 243 22.75 -17.54 11.39
N THR A 244 22.71 -16.34 11.98
CA THR A 244 21.65 -15.92 12.89
C THR A 244 21.22 -14.50 12.58
N ILE A 245 19.91 -14.27 12.48
CA ILE A 245 19.28 -12.97 12.31
C ILE A 245 18.43 -12.69 13.55
N THR A 246 18.53 -11.50 14.11
CA THR A 246 17.77 -11.05 15.28
C THR A 246 17.10 -9.71 14.97
N VAL A 247 15.79 -9.66 15.19
CA VAL A 247 14.94 -8.48 14.98
C VAL A 247 14.46 -7.96 16.33
N ASP A 248 14.65 -6.67 16.60
CA ASP A 248 14.14 -6.01 17.81
C ASP A 248 12.68 -5.55 17.61
N LEU A 249 11.77 -6.30 18.20
CA LEU A 249 10.32 -6.12 18.10
C LEU A 249 9.80 -4.89 18.88
N ARG A 250 10.62 -4.25 19.72
CA ARG A 250 10.21 -3.05 20.47
C ARG A 250 10.13 -1.82 19.57
N THR A 251 10.94 -1.81 18.52
CA THR A 251 11.02 -0.75 17.49
C THR A 251 10.02 -0.94 16.36
N LEU A 252 9.11 -1.91 16.50
CA LEU A 252 8.08 -2.17 15.53
C LEU A 252 7.06 -1.04 15.54
N GLU A 253 6.89 -0.40 14.39
CA GLU A 253 5.98 0.73 14.20
C GLU A 253 4.97 0.43 13.10
N SER A 254 3.76 0.96 13.28
CA SER A 254 2.69 0.90 12.29
C SER A 254 2.05 2.26 12.07
N ASP A 255 1.03 2.33 11.21
CA ASP A 255 0.25 3.55 10.99
C ASP A 255 -0.59 3.99 12.20
N GLN A 256 -0.69 3.15 13.24
CA GLN A 256 -1.54 3.38 14.40
C GLN A 256 -0.75 3.24 15.72
N PRO A 257 -0.37 4.37 16.36
CA PRO A 257 0.38 4.35 17.62
C PRO A 257 -0.31 3.58 18.76
N MET A 258 -1.65 3.55 18.76
CA MET A 258 -2.42 2.76 19.72
C MET A 258 -2.22 1.25 19.52
N ARG A 259 -2.13 0.79 18.27
CA ARG A 259 -1.84 -0.61 17.93
C ARG A 259 -0.44 -0.98 18.39
N ASP A 260 0.55 -0.13 18.12
CA ASP A 260 1.93 -0.39 18.51
C ASP A 260 2.08 -0.50 20.03
N ARG A 261 1.43 0.42 20.77
CA ARG A 261 1.39 0.36 22.22
C ARG A 261 0.71 -0.92 22.72
N PHE A 262 -0.42 -1.30 22.13
CA PHE A 262 -1.10 -2.53 22.49
C PHE A 262 -0.20 -3.75 22.26
N ILE A 263 0.42 -3.87 21.09
CA ILE A 263 1.33 -4.96 20.72
C ILE A 263 2.54 -5.05 21.67
N ARG A 264 3.12 -3.91 22.05
CA ARG A 264 4.24 -3.81 23.00
C ARG A 264 3.88 -4.31 24.39
N GLU A 265 2.77 -3.83 24.94
CA GLU A 265 2.42 -4.04 26.35
C GLU A 265 1.56 -5.29 26.61
N ARG A 266 0.58 -5.58 25.73
CA ARG A 266 -0.55 -6.50 26.05
C ARG A 266 -0.97 -7.44 24.92
N GLY A 267 -0.58 -7.15 23.68
CA GLY A 267 -0.96 -7.91 22.50
C GLY A 267 -0.28 -9.27 22.43
N GLY A 268 -0.43 -9.98 21.31
CA GLY A 268 0.07 -11.36 21.18
C GLY A 268 1.58 -11.51 21.45
N ILE A 269 2.41 -10.64 20.87
CA ILE A 269 3.88 -10.76 20.96
C ILE A 269 4.48 -10.17 22.25
N GLN A 270 3.82 -9.20 22.89
CA GLN A 270 4.28 -8.50 24.11
C GLN A 270 5.75 -8.09 24.03
N SER A 271 6.11 -7.28 23.02
CA SER A 271 7.52 -7.03 22.70
C SER A 271 8.32 -6.32 23.79
N GLU A 272 7.68 -5.70 24.80
CA GLU A 272 8.42 -5.25 26.00
C GLU A 272 8.95 -6.41 26.85
N ARG A 273 8.18 -7.49 26.95
CA ARG A 273 8.58 -8.71 27.69
C ARG A 273 9.44 -9.64 26.84
N TYR A 274 9.15 -9.72 25.54
CA TYR A 274 9.82 -10.59 24.58
C TYR A 274 10.39 -9.75 23.43
N PRO A 275 11.55 -9.09 23.63
CA PRO A 275 12.02 -8.04 22.73
C PRO A 275 12.54 -8.53 21.38
N TYR A 276 12.89 -9.81 21.27
CA TYR A 276 13.58 -10.32 20.09
C TYR A 276 12.80 -11.45 19.42
N ALA A 277 12.73 -11.39 18.10
CA ALA A 277 12.53 -12.56 17.25
C ALA A 277 13.88 -12.97 16.66
N GLN A 278 14.21 -14.27 16.70
CA GLN A 278 15.51 -14.77 16.26
C GLN A 278 15.33 -15.94 15.29
N PHE A 279 16.04 -15.88 14.17
CA PHE A 279 16.08 -16.95 13.17
C PHE A 279 17.51 -17.48 13.06
N SER A 280 17.67 -18.79 13.24
CA SER A 280 18.95 -19.50 13.13
C SER A 280 18.88 -20.49 11.97
N VAL A 281 19.70 -20.29 10.95
CA VAL A 281 19.71 -21.13 9.74
C VAL A 281 20.19 -22.54 10.10
N THR A 282 19.44 -23.57 9.70
CA THR A 282 19.82 -24.98 9.90
C THR A 282 20.09 -25.69 8.58
N GLN A 283 19.46 -25.24 7.49
CA GLN A 283 19.65 -25.78 6.16
C GLN A 283 19.72 -24.64 5.13
N LEU A 284 20.84 -24.59 4.42
CA LEU A 284 21.10 -23.63 3.35
C LEU A 284 21.63 -24.39 2.14
N ASP A 285 20.84 -24.44 1.07
CA ASP A 285 21.23 -25.03 -0.21
C ASP A 285 21.66 -23.92 -1.19
N LEU A 286 22.97 -23.80 -1.39
CA LEU A 286 23.54 -22.81 -2.31
C LEU A 286 23.81 -23.43 -3.68
N PRO A 287 23.64 -22.66 -4.77
CA PRO A 287 24.08 -23.11 -6.08
C PRO A 287 25.59 -23.38 -6.08
N SER A 288 26.04 -24.34 -6.89
CA SER A 288 27.45 -24.67 -7.04
C SER A 288 28.29 -23.50 -7.54
N GLU A 289 27.68 -22.62 -8.34
CA GLU A 289 28.26 -21.39 -8.87
C GLU A 289 27.18 -20.30 -8.94
N TYR A 290 27.53 -19.06 -8.66
CA TYR A 290 26.65 -17.89 -8.83
C TYR A 290 27.45 -16.72 -9.38
N ARG A 291 26.79 -15.88 -10.19
CA ARG A 291 27.44 -14.71 -10.77
C ARG A 291 27.20 -13.48 -9.90
N VAL A 292 28.22 -12.65 -9.71
CA VAL A 292 28.07 -11.34 -9.05
C VAL A 292 27.02 -10.51 -9.81
N GLY A 293 26.09 -9.92 -9.06
CA GLY A 293 24.97 -9.14 -9.58
C GLY A 293 23.75 -9.97 -10.04
N GLU A 294 23.86 -11.29 -10.09
CA GLU A 294 22.74 -12.18 -10.41
C GLU A 294 21.87 -12.45 -9.17
N THR A 295 20.56 -12.45 -9.36
CA THR A 295 19.60 -12.82 -8.31
C THR A 295 19.42 -14.33 -8.29
N VAL A 296 19.60 -14.92 -7.11
CA VAL A 296 19.40 -16.35 -6.84
C VAL A 296 18.18 -16.55 -5.94
N SER A 297 17.27 -17.44 -6.33
CA SER A 297 16.09 -17.77 -5.51
C SER A 297 16.21 -19.16 -4.87
N ARG A 298 16.08 -19.26 -3.54
CA ARG A 298 16.19 -20.52 -2.78
C ARG A 298 15.26 -20.56 -1.57
N ALA A 299 14.93 -21.76 -1.11
CA ALA A 299 14.32 -21.94 0.19
C ALA A 299 15.41 -22.06 1.26
N VAL A 300 15.24 -21.34 2.38
CA VAL A 300 16.14 -21.40 3.53
C VAL A 300 15.33 -21.82 4.75
N THR A 301 15.72 -22.93 5.37
CA THR A 301 15.06 -23.46 6.58
C THR A 301 15.93 -23.23 7.80
N GLY A 302 15.30 -22.84 8.90
CA GLY A 302 15.96 -22.57 10.16
C GLY A 302 15.01 -22.70 11.34
N MET A 303 15.55 -22.55 12.54
CA MET A 303 14.77 -22.45 13.76
C MET A 303 14.40 -20.99 13.99
N MET A 304 13.10 -20.71 14.05
CA MET A 304 12.54 -19.43 14.40
C MET A 304 12.12 -19.45 15.86
N LYS A 305 12.60 -18.50 16.65
CA LYS A 305 12.22 -18.26 18.02
C LYS A 305 11.41 -16.97 18.14
N ILE A 306 10.17 -17.09 18.60
CA ILE A 306 9.28 -15.97 18.92
C ILE A 306 8.76 -16.18 20.34
N ARG A 307 8.94 -15.17 21.20
CA ARG A 307 8.71 -15.30 22.65
C ARG A 307 9.54 -16.46 23.23
N GLU A 308 8.87 -17.47 23.77
CA GLU A 308 9.47 -18.66 24.39
C GLU A 308 9.43 -19.88 23.47
N VAL A 309 8.76 -19.78 22.32
CA VAL A 309 8.51 -20.90 21.41
C VAL A 309 9.52 -20.88 20.27
N GLU A 310 10.11 -22.04 20.00
CA GLU A 310 11.08 -22.25 18.93
C GLU A 310 10.58 -23.35 17.99
N ARG A 311 10.45 -23.04 16.69
CA ARG A 311 9.89 -23.93 15.66
C ARG A 311 10.67 -23.84 14.36
N PRO A 312 10.73 -24.91 13.56
CA PRO A 312 11.28 -24.82 12.21
C PRO A 312 10.40 -23.92 11.34
N LEU A 313 11.01 -23.00 10.60
CA LEU A 313 10.35 -22.12 9.65
C LEU A 313 11.18 -22.02 8.38
N THR A 314 10.50 -21.93 7.23
CA THR A 314 11.16 -21.85 5.92
C THR A 314 10.84 -20.53 5.24
N PHE A 315 11.86 -19.83 4.81
CA PHE A 315 11.76 -18.60 4.01
C PHE A 315 12.01 -18.91 2.54
N GLN A 316 11.18 -18.35 1.67
CA GLN A 316 11.49 -18.20 0.25
C GLN A 316 12.37 -16.96 0.09
N VAL A 317 13.60 -17.15 -0.36
CA VAL A 317 14.65 -16.13 -0.37
C VAL A 317 15.06 -15.81 -1.81
N GLU A 318 15.13 -14.52 -2.11
CA GLU A 318 15.86 -13.97 -3.26
C GLU A 318 17.11 -13.27 -2.73
N ALA A 319 18.29 -13.67 -3.18
CA ALA A 319 19.56 -13.09 -2.76
C ALA A 319 20.36 -12.58 -3.96
N ARG A 320 21.05 -11.45 -3.79
CA ARG A 320 21.96 -10.90 -4.78
C ARG A 320 23.20 -10.37 -4.09
N PHE A 321 24.37 -10.80 -4.56
CA PHE A 321 25.65 -10.31 -4.08
C PHE A 321 26.24 -9.31 -5.10
N HIS A 322 26.57 -8.11 -4.65
CA HIS A 322 27.15 -7.05 -5.49
C HIS A 322 27.95 -6.06 -4.63
N ASP A 323 29.08 -5.56 -5.12
CA ASP A 323 29.93 -4.58 -4.43
C ASP A 323 30.18 -4.91 -2.95
N ASN A 324 30.60 -6.16 -2.70
CA ASN A 324 30.91 -6.67 -1.36
C ASN A 324 29.73 -6.62 -0.36
N THR A 325 28.51 -6.47 -0.88
CA THR A 325 27.26 -6.37 -0.13
C THR A 325 26.31 -7.48 -0.57
N LEU A 326 25.77 -8.19 0.41
CA LEU A 326 24.77 -9.23 0.24
C LEU A 326 23.39 -8.63 0.52
N PHE A 327 22.54 -8.62 -0.51
CA PHE A 327 21.14 -8.22 -0.42
C PHE A 327 20.27 -9.47 -0.42
N ILE A 328 19.35 -9.57 0.53
CA ILE A 328 18.47 -10.75 0.68
C ILE A 328 17.05 -10.28 0.94
N VAL A 329 16.09 -10.72 0.14
CA VAL A 329 14.67 -10.62 0.47
C VAL A 329 14.15 -12.01 0.82
N GLY A 330 13.66 -12.18 2.05
CA GLY A 330 13.02 -13.40 2.52
C GLY A 330 11.53 -13.21 2.74
N ARG A 331 10.73 -14.21 2.38
CA ARG A 331 9.27 -14.23 2.59
C ARG A 331 8.82 -15.53 3.22
N THR A 332 7.93 -15.45 4.20
CA THR A 332 7.31 -16.63 4.81
C THR A 332 5.96 -16.28 5.42
N ASP A 333 5.17 -17.31 5.67
CA ASP A 333 3.87 -17.20 6.32
C ASP A 333 3.83 -18.17 7.51
N PHE A 334 3.20 -17.76 8.59
CA PHE A 334 2.89 -18.63 9.72
C PHE A 334 1.54 -18.26 10.33
N THR A 335 1.00 -19.12 11.21
CA THR A 335 -0.22 -18.85 11.99
C THR A 335 0.12 -18.51 13.43
N TRP A 336 -0.72 -17.73 14.11
CA TRP A 336 -0.47 -17.40 15.53
C TRP A 336 -0.30 -18.65 16.40
N ALA A 337 -1.04 -19.73 16.07
CA ALA A 337 -0.98 -21.02 16.74
C ALA A 337 0.38 -21.73 16.60
N ASP A 338 1.11 -21.54 15.49
CA ASP A 338 2.43 -22.18 15.30
C ASP A 338 3.42 -21.80 16.41
N PHE A 339 3.26 -20.60 16.98
CA PHE A 339 4.11 -20.05 18.04
C PHE A 339 3.39 -19.90 19.40
N ASP A 340 2.25 -20.57 19.60
CA ASP A 340 1.42 -20.48 20.81
C ASP A 340 1.08 -19.02 21.20
N ILE A 341 0.81 -18.20 20.18
CA ILE A 341 0.45 -16.80 20.34
C ILE A 341 -1.07 -16.68 20.16
N PRO A 342 -1.81 -16.06 21.10
CA PRO A 342 -3.19 -15.71 20.85
C PRO A 342 -3.25 -14.56 19.83
N PRO A 343 -4.12 -14.63 18.81
CA PRO A 343 -4.33 -13.51 17.90
C PRO A 343 -4.74 -12.26 18.69
N PRO A 344 -4.22 -11.06 18.34
CA PRO A 344 -4.47 -9.82 19.07
C PRO A 344 -5.88 -9.23 18.85
N ASN A 345 -6.91 -10.05 19.05
CA ASN A 345 -8.31 -9.67 18.91
C ASN A 345 -8.78 -8.78 20.07
N ILE A 346 -9.60 -7.77 19.77
CA ILE A 346 -10.27 -6.95 20.78
C ILE A 346 -11.77 -7.05 20.54
N ALA A 347 -12.49 -7.67 21.49
CA ALA A 347 -13.91 -7.96 21.36
C ALA A 347 -14.72 -6.71 20.97
N GLY A 348 -15.49 -6.83 19.88
CA GLY A 348 -16.33 -5.74 19.37
C GLY A 348 -15.58 -4.59 18.69
N ILE A 349 -14.24 -4.67 18.56
CA ILE A 349 -13.41 -3.59 18.00
C ILE A 349 -12.60 -4.09 16.80
N VAL A 350 -11.81 -5.16 16.96
CA VAL A 350 -10.97 -5.72 15.89
C VAL A 350 -10.98 -7.25 15.92
N GLN A 351 -11.06 -7.84 14.74
CA GLN A 351 -10.87 -9.26 14.50
C GLN A 351 -9.73 -9.44 13.50
N VAL A 352 -8.73 -10.22 13.87
CA VAL A 352 -7.49 -10.43 13.12
C VAL A 352 -7.54 -11.83 12.47
N GLU A 353 -7.13 -11.92 11.21
CA GLU A 353 -6.97 -13.21 10.52
C GLU A 353 -5.81 -14.01 11.13
N ASP A 354 -5.86 -15.33 10.93
CA ASP A 354 -4.92 -16.24 11.60
C ASP A 354 -3.52 -16.21 10.99
N THR A 355 -3.43 -15.95 9.69
CA THR A 355 -2.16 -15.94 8.94
C THR A 355 -1.42 -14.62 9.13
N VAL A 356 -0.15 -14.73 9.46
CA VAL A 356 0.83 -13.65 9.55
C VAL A 356 1.80 -13.77 8.38
N HIS A 357 1.83 -12.76 7.53
CA HIS A 357 2.78 -12.66 6.42
C HIS A 357 4.02 -11.90 6.87
N ILE A 358 5.20 -12.47 6.66
CA ILE A 358 6.48 -11.85 6.99
C ILE A 358 7.30 -11.63 5.73
N GLU A 359 7.84 -10.43 5.60
CA GLU A 359 8.90 -10.14 4.64
C GLU A 359 10.09 -9.48 5.36
N VAL A 360 11.30 -9.81 4.92
CA VAL A 360 12.53 -9.23 5.43
C VAL A 360 13.46 -8.89 4.27
N LEU A 361 14.01 -7.67 4.28
CA LEU A 361 15.12 -7.23 3.46
C LEU A 361 16.35 -7.14 4.37
N ILE A 362 17.36 -7.95 4.09
CA ILE A 362 18.65 -7.90 4.76
C ILE A 362 19.67 -7.27 3.81
N VAL A 363 20.39 -6.29 4.34
CA VAL A 363 21.60 -5.74 3.75
C VAL A 363 22.75 -6.12 4.68
N ALA A 364 23.65 -6.98 4.21
CA ALA A 364 24.80 -7.44 4.98
C ALA A 364 26.08 -7.14 4.23
N ARG A 365 27.11 -6.66 4.93
CA ARG A 365 28.42 -6.36 4.35
C ARG A 365 29.44 -7.38 4.83
N ARG A 366 30.36 -7.75 3.95
CA ARG A 366 31.49 -8.60 4.32
C ARG A 366 32.34 -7.89 5.38
N ASP A 367 32.64 -8.58 6.47
CA ASP A 367 33.61 -8.09 7.44
C ASP A 367 34.96 -7.95 6.74
N GLY A 368 35.53 -6.74 6.78
CA GLY A 368 36.83 -6.47 6.19
C GLY A 368 37.88 -7.31 6.91
N THR A 369 38.50 -8.25 6.20
CA THR A 369 39.79 -8.81 6.60
C THR A 369 40.80 -7.67 6.52
N GLY A 370 41.06 -7.02 7.64
CA GLY A 370 42.29 -6.24 7.86
C GLY A 370 43.48 -7.17 8.03
#